data_AF-A0A3D8P6J0-F1
#
_entry.id   AF-A0A3D8P6J0-F1
#
_cell.length_a   1.000
_cell.length_b   1.000
_cell.length_c   1.000
_cell.angle_alpha   90.00
_cell.angle_beta   90.00
_cell.angle_gamma   90.00
#
_symmetry.space_group_name_H-M   'P 1'
#
loop_
_entity.id
_entity.type
_entity.pdbx_description
1 polymer ?
#
loop_
_entity_poly.entity_id
_entity_poly.type
_entity_poly.pdbx_seq_one_letter_code
_entity_poly.pdbx_strand_id
1 'polypeptide(L)'
;MRFPWQAQARSALPPSEAVNPLAGEVEIWLDGRRHVARLTLGALAGLEAELGAESMIALVERFESGRFSSRDVMAVLVAGLRAGGWPGGMDAL
;
A
#
# COMPACT_ATOMS: atom_id res chain seq x y z
N MET A 1 14.68 18.60 -7.92
CA MET A 1 15.00 17.15 -7.86
C MET A 1 13.83 16.39 -8.48
N ARG A 2 14.09 15.50 -9.42
CA ARG A 2 13.07 14.81 -10.22
C ARG A 2 13.08 13.34 -9.81
N PHE A 3 12.05 12.90 -9.09
CA PHE A 3 11.95 11.53 -8.57
C PHE A 3 11.79 10.54 -9.74
N PRO A 4 12.58 9.45 -9.80
CA PRO A 4 12.71 8.58 -10.98
C PRO A 4 11.50 7.68 -11.27
N TRP A 5 10.45 7.70 -10.44
CA TRP A 5 9.24 6.90 -10.65
C TRP A 5 8.17 7.57 -11.54
N GLN A 6 8.42 8.80 -12.03
CA GLN A 6 7.54 9.48 -13.00
C GLN A 6 7.65 8.95 -14.45
N ALA A 7 8.35 7.85 -14.68
CA ALA A 7 8.35 7.17 -15.99
C ALA A 7 7.12 6.26 -16.09
N GLN A 8 5.99 6.85 -16.51
CA GLN A 8 4.84 6.21 -17.17
C GLN A 8 4.78 4.67 -17.11
N ALA A 9 4.23 4.14 -16.02
CA ALA A 9 3.44 2.92 -16.12
C ALA A 9 2.07 3.29 -16.75
N ARG A 10 2.08 3.76 -18.01
CA ARG A 10 0.86 3.72 -18.82
C ARG A 10 0.62 2.24 -19.10
N SER A 11 -0.13 1.59 -18.23
CA SER A 11 -0.71 0.28 -18.51
C SER A 11 -1.30 0.33 -19.91
N ALA A 12 -0.85 -0.56 -20.80
CA ALA A 12 -1.33 -0.65 -22.19
C ALA A 12 -2.79 -1.19 -22.27
N LEU A 13 -3.48 -1.24 -21.14
CA LEU A 13 -4.85 -1.73 -21.00
C LEU A 13 -5.85 -0.57 -21.19
N PRO A 14 -7.08 -0.86 -21.68
CA PRO A 14 -8.13 0.15 -21.77
C PRO A 14 -8.32 0.81 -20.39
N PRO A 15 -8.83 2.06 -20.30
CA PRO A 15 -9.08 2.72 -19.02
C PRO A 15 -10.06 1.86 -18.23
N SER A 16 -9.52 0.98 -17.41
CA SER A 16 -10.29 0.20 -16.47
C SER A 16 -10.89 1.18 -15.49
N GLU A 17 -12.11 0.93 -15.05
CA GLU A 17 -12.75 1.67 -13.96
C GLU A 17 -11.72 1.95 -12.86
N ALA A 18 -11.34 3.24 -12.79
CA ALA A 18 -10.03 3.68 -12.36
C ALA A 18 -9.91 3.61 -10.84
N VAL A 19 -8.73 3.22 -10.35
CA VAL A 19 -8.37 3.47 -8.95
C VAL A 19 -8.68 4.93 -8.63
N ASN A 20 -9.45 5.17 -7.58
CA ASN A 20 -9.90 6.50 -7.20
C ASN A 20 -8.81 7.22 -6.36
N PRO A 21 -8.08 8.20 -6.93
CA PRO A 21 -7.02 8.89 -6.19
C PRO A 21 -7.56 9.70 -5.01
N LEU A 22 -8.81 10.19 -5.07
CA LEU A 22 -9.45 10.91 -3.95
C LEU A 22 -9.77 9.98 -2.78
N ALA A 23 -9.89 8.67 -3.04
CA ALA A 23 -10.05 7.64 -2.01
C ALA A 23 -8.71 7.01 -1.57
N GLY A 24 -7.58 7.48 -2.10
CA GLY A 24 -6.25 6.92 -1.81
C GLY A 24 -6.06 5.50 -2.36
N GLU A 25 -6.79 5.14 -3.42
CA GLU A 25 -6.66 3.83 -4.07
C GLU A 25 -5.42 3.78 -4.98
N VAL A 26 -4.74 2.64 -4.95
CA VAL A 26 -3.63 2.32 -5.83
C VAL A 26 -3.81 0.93 -6.43
N GLU A 27 -3.23 0.72 -7.61
CA GLU A 27 -3.25 -0.56 -8.29
C GLU A 27 -2.01 -1.38 -7.92
N ILE A 28 -2.22 -2.63 -7.52
CA ILE A 28 -1.14 -3.60 -7.23
C ILE A 28 -1.34 -4.83 -8.10
N TRP A 29 -0.26 -5.31 -8.71
CA TRP A 29 -0.23 -6.54 -9.48
C TRP A 29 0.40 -7.67 -8.66
N LEU A 30 -0.34 -8.76 -8.45
CA LEU A 30 0.11 -9.98 -7.77
C LEU A 30 -0.23 -11.17 -8.67
N ASP A 31 0.76 -12.00 -9.00
CA ASP A 31 0.58 -13.20 -9.85
C ASP A 31 -0.20 -12.95 -11.16
N GLY A 32 0.07 -11.82 -11.81
CA GLY A 32 -0.61 -11.42 -13.04
C GLY A 32 -2.08 -11.03 -12.85
N ARG A 33 -2.56 -10.95 -11.60
CA ARG A 33 -3.87 -10.42 -11.23
C ARG A 33 -3.74 -9.05 -10.61
N ARG A 34 -4.78 -8.26 -10.81
CA ARG A 34 -4.82 -6.87 -10.41
C ARG A 34 -5.69 -6.71 -9.18
N HIS A 35 -5.17 -5.97 -8.22
CA HIS A 35 -5.82 -5.68 -6.95
C HIS A 35 -5.86 -4.18 -6.73
N VAL A 36 -6.94 -3.71 -6.12
CA VAL A 36 -6.99 -2.36 -5.55
C VAL A 36 -6.47 -2.46 -4.13
N ALA A 37 -5.60 -1.54 -3.75
CA ALA A 37 -5.16 -1.36 -2.37
C ALA A 37 -5.45 0.07 -1.93
N ARG A 38 -5.76 0.25 -0.64
CA ARG A 38 -5.97 1.57 -0.03
C ARG A 38 -5.61 1.53 1.44
N LEU A 39 -5.00 2.59 1.97
CA LEU A 39 -4.75 2.71 3.41
C LEU A 39 -5.88 3.51 4.05
N THR A 40 -7.00 2.83 4.36
CA THR A 40 -8.08 3.47 5.12
C THR A 40 -7.60 3.81 6.54
N LEU A 41 -8.30 4.69 7.24
CA LEU A 41 -8.00 5.00 8.63
C LEU A 41 -7.98 3.73 9.51
N GLY A 42 -8.89 2.78 9.27
CA GLY A 42 -8.89 1.50 9.98
C GLY A 42 -7.68 0.63 9.65
N ALA A 43 -7.22 0.61 8.39
CA ALA A 43 -6.01 -0.10 8.00
C ALA A 43 -4.75 0.52 8.64
N LEU A 44 -4.67 1.85 8.68
CA LEU A 44 -3.58 2.59 9.33
C LEU A 44 -3.55 2.34 10.84
N ALA A 45 -4.70 2.35 11.50
CA ALA A 45 -4.80 2.00 12.93
C ALA A 45 -4.35 0.55 13.20
N GLY A 46 -4.72 -0.39 12.33
CA GLY A 46 -4.23 -1.77 12.41
C GLY A 46 -2.72 -1.89 12.24
N LEU A 47 -2.15 -1.14 11.30
CA LEU A 47 -0.69 -1.09 11.07
C LEU A 47 0.07 -0.49 12.25
N GLU A 48 -0.46 0.55 12.88
CA GLU A 48 0.13 1.14 14.08
C GLU A 48 0.28 0.09 15.18
N ALA A 49 -0.79 -0.68 15.43
CA ALA A 49 -0.77 -1.78 16.40
C ALA A 49 0.18 -2.92 15.99
N GLU A 50 0.19 -3.32 14.72
CA GLU A 50 1.04 -4.41 14.22
C GLU A 50 2.53 -4.05 14.26
N LEU A 51 2.88 -2.80 13.95
CA LEU A 51 4.25 -2.33 13.85
C LEU A 51 4.77 -1.69 15.13
N GLY A 52 3.93 -1.61 16.18
CA GLY A 52 4.27 -1.06 17.49
C GLY A 52 4.62 0.44 17.42
N ALA A 53 3.93 1.19 16.56
CA ALA A 53 4.12 2.63 16.48
C ALA A 53 3.28 3.35 17.54
N GLU A 54 3.80 4.45 18.09
CA GLU A 54 3.10 5.24 19.12
C GLU A 54 1.99 6.14 18.54
N SER A 55 2.06 6.39 17.23
CA SER A 55 1.06 7.13 16.48
C SER A 55 1.26 6.93 14.98
N MET A 56 0.24 7.26 14.19
CA MET A 56 0.32 7.32 12.73
C MET A 56 1.45 8.25 12.23
N ILE A 57 1.72 9.35 12.93
CA ILE A 57 2.83 10.25 12.57
C ILE A 57 4.18 9.54 12.78
N ALA A 58 4.36 8.88 13.92
CA ALA A 58 5.57 8.11 14.20
C ALA A 58 5.79 6.97 13.19
N LEU A 59 4.69 6.36 12.72
CA LEU A 59 4.73 5.38 11.64
C LEU A 59 5.24 6.01 10.33
N VAL A 60 4.68 7.14 9.90
CA VAL A 60 5.11 7.82 8.68
C VAL A 60 6.58 8.25 8.77
N GLU A 61 6.99 8.87 9.87
CA GLU A 61 8.39 9.30 10.09
C GLU A 61 9.37 8.12 10.03
N ARG A 62 8.99 6.95 10.57
CA ARG A 62 9.79 5.73 10.49
C ARG A 62 10.03 5.32 9.04
N PHE A 63 9.01 5.37 8.20
CA PHE A 63 9.13 5.03 6.77
C PHE A 63 9.93 6.08 5.99
N GLU A 64 9.68 7.37 6.23
CA GLU A 64 10.40 8.47 5.56
C GLU A 64 11.89 8.51 5.93
N SER A 65 12.23 8.15 7.17
CA SER A 65 13.62 8.06 7.63
C SER A 65 14.33 6.77 7.19
N GLY A 66 13.66 5.89 6.44
CA GLY A 66 14.23 4.62 5.98
C GLY A 66 14.41 3.59 7.10
N ARG A 67 13.82 3.80 8.28
CA ARG A 67 13.91 2.91 9.44
C ARG A 67 12.88 1.79 9.41
N PHE A 68 12.79 1.11 8.27
CA PHE A 68 11.87 0.00 8.06
C PHE A 68 12.61 -1.25 7.57
N SER A 69 12.08 -2.40 7.95
CA SER A 69 12.48 -3.71 7.44
C SER A 69 11.60 -4.10 6.25
N SER A 70 12.02 -5.13 5.50
CA SER A 70 11.16 -5.74 4.47
C SER A 70 9.81 -6.19 5.06
N ARG A 71 9.79 -6.69 6.30
CA ARG A 71 8.56 -7.10 6.98
C ARG A 71 7.58 -5.93 7.16
N ASP A 72 8.09 -4.74 7.46
CA ASP A 72 7.25 -3.56 7.63
C ASP A 72 6.61 -3.15 6.30
N VAL A 73 7.36 -3.23 5.20
CA VAL A 73 6.82 -2.99 3.85
C VAL A 73 5.75 -4.02 3.51
N MET A 74 5.98 -5.30 3.81
CA MET A 74 4.99 -6.35 3.59
C MET A 74 3.73 -6.12 4.41
N ALA A 75 3.85 -5.70 5.68
CA ALA A 75 2.70 -5.37 6.52
C ALA A 75 1.86 -4.26 5.88
N VAL A 76 2.49 -3.18 5.39
CA VAL A 76 1.80 -2.08 4.69
C VAL A 76 1.07 -2.58 3.45
N LEU A 77 1.71 -3.43 2.64
CA LEU A 77 1.08 -4.01 1.44
C LEU A 77 -0.13 -4.87 1.81
N VAL A 78 0.00 -5.78 2.78
CA VAL A 78 -1.09 -6.64 3.25
C VAL A 78 -2.25 -5.80 3.79
N ALA A 79 -1.97 -4.79 4.61
CA ALA A 79 -3.00 -3.91 5.16
C ALA A 79 -3.74 -3.14 4.06
N GLY A 80 -3.00 -2.59 3.08
CA GLY A 80 -3.57 -1.88 1.94
C GLY A 80 -4.45 -2.78 1.06
N LEU A 81 -3.96 -3.97 0.72
CA LEU A 81 -4.67 -4.96 -0.10
C LEU A 81 -5.95 -5.45 0.59
N ARG A 82 -5.88 -5.78 1.90
CA ARG A 82 -7.04 -6.21 2.68
C ARG A 82 -8.12 -5.14 2.74
N ALA A 83 -7.73 -3.89 2.97
CA ALA A 83 -8.65 -2.76 2.93
C ALA A 83 -9.21 -2.47 1.53
N GLY A 84 -8.54 -2.95 0.47
CA GLY A 84 -9.04 -2.97 -0.89
C GLY A 84 -9.86 -4.21 -1.28
N GLY A 85 -10.12 -5.12 -0.32
CA GLY A 85 -10.95 -6.32 -0.52
C GLY A 85 -10.20 -7.59 -0.89
N TRP A 86 -8.87 -7.59 -0.88
CA TRP A 86 -8.08 -8.81 -1.09
C TRP A 86 -8.16 -9.74 0.12
N PRO A 87 -8.46 -11.04 -0.07
CA PRO A 87 -8.67 -11.97 1.05
C PRO A 87 -7.38 -12.58 1.62
N GLY A 88 -6.21 -12.30 1.04
CA GLY A 88 -4.94 -12.93 1.41
C GLY A 88 -4.27 -12.38 2.68
N GLY A 89 -3.16 -13.02 3.04
CA GLY A 89 -2.30 -12.64 4.16
C GLY A 89 -0.83 -12.54 3.76
N MET A 90 0.03 -12.34 4.75
CA MET A 90 1.48 -12.21 4.55
C MET A 90 2.13 -13.48 3.96
N ASP A 91 1.50 -14.63 4.17
CA ASP A 91 1.84 -15.93 3.60
C ASP A 91 1.44 -16.09 2.13
N ALA A 92 0.58 -15.21 1.62
CA ALA A 92 0.04 -15.23 0.27
C ALA A 92 0.59 -14.11 -0.63
N LEU A 93 1.60 -13.37 -0.17
CA LEU A 93 2.39 -12.42 -0.95
C LEU A 93 3.73 -13.06 -1.35
#